data_AF-A0A937PSL5-F1
#
_entry.id   AF-A0A937PSL5-F1
#
_cell.length_a   1.000
_cell.length_b   1.000
_cell.length_c   1.000
_cell.angle_alpha   90.00
_cell.angle_beta   90.00
_cell.angle_gamma   90.00
#
_symmetry.space_group_name_H-M   'P 1'
#
loop_
_entity.id
_entity.type
_entity.pdbx_description
1 polymer ?
#
loop_
_entity_poly.entity_id
_entity_poly.type
_entity_poly.pdbx_seq_one_letter_code
_entity_poly.pdbx_strand_id
1 'polypeptide(L)' 'MGAAAMAAARPARGAPAGKSKPNIVLIMTDDMGFSDLGCYGSEISTPNLDSLAAGGLRFTQFYNTGRCCP' A
#
# COMPACT_ATOMS: atom_id res chain seq x y z
N MET A 1 37.59 17.70 -18.95
CA MET A 1 36.32 17.02 -19.25
C MET A 1 36.60 15.53 -19.32
N GLY A 2 36.20 14.64 -18.42
CA GLY A 2 35.49 14.71 -17.15
C GLY A 2 35.70 13.34 -16.47
N ALA A 3 35.88 13.32 -15.15
CA ALA A 3 36.07 12.09 -14.41
C ALA A 3 34.72 11.35 -14.29
N ALA A 4 34.66 10.10 -14.73
CA ALA A 4 33.50 9.24 -14.54
C ALA A 4 33.54 8.69 -13.10
N ALA A 5 32.64 9.16 -12.24
CA ALA A 5 32.46 8.61 -10.91
C ALA A 5 31.72 7.26 -11.02
N MET A 6 32.39 6.17 -10.69
CA MET A 6 31.76 4.86 -10.48
C MET A 6 30.90 4.93 -9.22
N ALA A 7 29.58 4.90 -9.38
CA ALA A 7 28.66 4.75 -8.26
C ALA A 7 28.82 3.35 -7.64
N ALA A 8 29.27 3.29 -6.38
CA ALA A 8 29.37 2.04 -5.64
C ALA A 8 27.98 1.43 -5.45
N ALA A 9 27.75 0.24 -6.00
CA ALA A 9 26.53 -0.52 -5.78
C ALA A 9 26.39 -0.84 -4.28
N ARG A 10 25.33 -0.35 -3.64
CA ARG A 10 24.97 -0.75 -2.28
C ARG A 10 24.63 -2.25 -2.29
N PRO A 11 25.18 -3.07 -1.38
CA PRO A 11 24.78 -4.45 -1.29
C PRO A 11 23.31 -4.50 -0.86
N ALA A 12 22.48 -5.15 -1.68
CA ALA A 12 21.16 -5.55 -1.25
C ALA A 12 21.32 -6.53 -0.08
N ARG A 13 20.78 -6.19 1.10
CA ARG A 13 20.68 -7.14 2.22
C ARG A 13 19.71 -8.25 1.82
N GLY A 14 20.25 -9.31 1.23
CA GLY A 14 19.50 -10.55 1.00
C GLY A 14 19.24 -11.25 2.32
N ALA A 15 17.97 -11.38 2.69
CA ALA A 15 17.56 -12.24 3.81
C ALA A 15 17.85 -13.73 3.46
N PRO A 16 18.17 -14.57 4.46
CA PRO A 16 18.57 -15.95 4.22
C PRO A 16 17.46 -16.80 3.59
N ALA A 17 17.87 -17.84 2.86
CA ALA A 17 17.01 -18.79 2.15
C ALA A 17 16.23 -19.71 3.10
N GLY A 18 15.14 -19.19 3.64
CA GLY A 18 14.03 -19.91 4.26
C GLY A 18 12.85 -18.96 4.18
N LYS A 19 11.65 -19.43 3.76
CA LYS A 19 10.48 -18.60 3.39
C LYS A 19 10.51 -17.26 4.11
N SER A 20 11.05 -16.24 3.41
CA SER A 20 11.37 -14.97 4.04
C SER A 20 10.08 -14.44 4.65
N LYS A 21 10.11 -14.09 5.93
CA LYS A 21 8.94 -13.53 6.60
C LYS A 21 8.41 -12.37 5.72
N PRO A 22 7.12 -12.37 5.36
CA PRO A 22 6.59 -11.32 4.52
C PRO A 22 6.69 -9.99 5.26
N ASN A 23 6.97 -8.92 4.53
CA ASN A 23 6.81 -7.58 5.07
C ASN A 23 5.31 -7.26 5.11
N ILE A 24 4.82 -6.79 6.26
CA ILE A 24 3.44 -6.37 6.42
C ILE A 24 3.43 -4.84 6.43
N VAL A 25 2.75 -4.23 5.47
CA VAL A 25 2.55 -2.79 5.38
C VAL A 25 1.08 -2.51 5.66
N LEU A 26 0.80 -1.84 6.77
CA LEU A 26 -0.54 -1.39 7.14
C LEU A 26 -0.69 0.08 6.76
N ILE A 27 -1.62 0.37 5.86
CA ILE A 27 -1.99 1.72 5.46
C ILE A 27 -3.38 1.98 6.03
N MET A 28 -3.54 3.05 6.80
CA MET A 28 -4.79 3.45 7.42
C MET A 28 -5.05 4.91 7.11
N THR A 29 -6.29 5.24 6.77
CA THR A 29 -6.76 6.59 6.46
C THR A 29 -7.75 7.04 7.52
N ASP A 30 -7.69 8.32 7.87
CA ASP A 30 -8.64 8.96 8.80
C ASP A 30 -9.87 9.45 8.02
N ASP A 31 -11.05 9.37 8.63
CA ASP A 31 -12.33 9.87 8.11
C ASP A 31 -12.72 9.50 6.65
N MET A 32 -12.17 8.39 6.12
CA MET A 32 -12.53 7.91 4.80
C MET A 32 -13.88 7.19 4.81
N GLY A 33 -14.83 7.72 4.04
CA GLY A 33 -16.14 7.15 3.83
C GLY A 33 -16.13 5.96 2.88
N PHE A 34 -17.18 5.13 2.96
CA PHE A 34 -17.34 3.96 2.08
C PHE A 34 -17.43 4.37 0.59
N SER A 35 -18.07 5.51 0.31
CA SER A 35 -18.28 6.04 -1.03
C SER A 35 -17.10 6.84 -1.58
N ASP A 36 -15.97 6.95 -0.87
CA ASP A 36 -14.86 7.81 -1.31
C ASP A 36 -13.92 7.11 -2.31
N LEU A 37 -13.92 5.78 -2.37
CA LEU A 37 -13.06 4.99 -3.24
C LEU A 37 -13.77 4.57 -4.53
N GLY A 38 -13.10 4.72 -5.68
CA GLY A 38 -13.60 4.33 -6.99
C GLY A 38 -14.04 2.86 -7.04
N CYS A 39 -13.30 1.95 -6.40
CA CYS A 39 -13.66 0.54 -6.31
C CYS A 39 -14.93 0.22 -5.50
N TYR A 40 -15.50 1.19 -4.78
CA TYR A 40 -16.83 1.09 -4.15
C TYR A 40 -17.92 1.94 -4.83
N GLY A 41 -17.60 2.60 -5.96
CA GLY A 41 -18.55 3.39 -6.75
C GLY A 41 -18.47 4.90 -6.58
N SER A 42 -17.38 5.41 -6.01
CA SER A 42 -17.09 6.87 -5.91
C SER A 42 -16.97 7.54 -7.28
N GLU A 43 -17.31 8.83 -7.35
CA GLU A 43 -16.94 9.74 -8.44
C GLU A 43 -15.47 10.19 -8.39
N ILE A 44 -14.78 10.00 -7.27
CA ILE A 44 -13.37 10.37 -7.09
C ILE A 44 -12.48 9.32 -7.75
N SER A 45 -11.54 9.77 -8.60
CA SER A 45 -10.58 8.89 -9.26
C SER A 45 -9.48 8.44 -8.28
N THR A 46 -9.51 7.16 -7.90
CA THR A 46 -8.53 6.53 -6.98
C THR A 46 -7.76 5.36 -7.62
N PRO A 47 -7.08 5.56 -8.76
CA PRO A 47 -6.60 4.47 -9.62
C PRO A 47 -5.60 3.52 -8.95
N ASN A 48 -4.79 4.03 -8.01
CA ASN A 48 -3.83 3.19 -7.27
C ASN A 48 -4.54 2.26 -6.28
N LEU A 49 -5.56 2.75 -5.59
CA LEU A 49 -6.34 1.96 -4.64
C LEU A 49 -7.25 0.96 -5.38
N ASP A 50 -7.78 1.37 -6.54
CA ASP A 50 -8.58 0.50 -7.40
C ASP A 50 -7.76 -0.67 -7.95
N SER A 51 -6.51 -0.40 -8.35
CA SER A 51 -5.56 -1.45 -8.78
C SER A 51 -5.23 -2.43 -7.66
N LEU A 52 -5.01 -1.94 -6.42
CA LEU A 52 -4.81 -2.81 -5.25
C LEU A 52 -6.04 -3.68 -4.95
N ALA A 53 -7.24 -3.11 -5.06
CA ALA A 53 -8.48 -3.85 -4.87
C ALA A 53 -8.72 -4.91 -5.95
N ALA A 54 -8.40 -4.60 -7.21
CA ALA A 54 -8.53 -5.53 -8.34
C ALA A 54 -7.48 -6.66 -8.31
N GLY A 55 -6.26 -6.37 -7.85
CA GLY A 55 -5.17 -7.33 -7.71
C GLY A 55 -5.16 -8.09 -6.38
N GLY A 56 -6.10 -7.81 -5.48
CA GLY A 56 -6.12 -8.32 -4.11
C GLY A 56 -7.49 -8.79 -3.67
N LEU A 57 -7.76 -8.63 -2.37
CA LEU A 57 -9.07 -8.90 -1.78
C LEU A 57 -9.70 -7.59 -1.32
N ARG A 58 -11.00 -7.45 -1.59
CA ARG A 58 -11.80 -6.29 -1.20
C ARG A 58 -12.92 -6.71 -0.27
N PHE A 59 -13.02 -6.06 0.90
CA PHE A 59 -14.05 -6.34 1.89
C PHE A 59 -15.22 -5.36 1.73
N THR A 60 -16.40 -5.86 1.40
CA THR A 60 -17.60 -5.01 1.29
C THR A 60 -18.31 -4.82 2.63
N GLN A 61 -18.01 -5.64 3.64
CA GLN A 61 -18.64 -5.65 4.96
C GLN A 61 -17.57 -5.60 6.07
N PHE A 62 -16.81 -4.50 6.12
CA PHE A 62 -15.80 -4.21 7.14
C PHE A 62 -16.25 -3.00 7.97
N TYR A 63 -16.25 -3.13 9.29
CA TYR A 63 -16.80 -2.12 10.21
C TYR A 63 -15.72 -1.59 11.16
N ASN A 64 -15.73 -0.28 11.39
CA ASN A 64 -14.95 0.37 12.45
C ASN A 64 -15.89 0.88 13.56
N THR A 65 -15.33 1.40 14.65
CA THR A 65 -16.07 1.96 15.78
C THR A 65 -16.55 3.40 15.56
N GLY A 66 -16.30 3.99 14.39
CA GLY A 66 -16.75 5.35 14.04
C GLY A 66 -16.11 6.48 14.87
N ARG A 67 -14.96 6.24 15.51
CA ARG A 67 -14.24 7.24 16.32
C ARG A 67 -12.73 7.09 16.15
N CYS A 68 -12.03 8.22 16.20
CA CYS A 68 -10.57 8.29 16.14
C CYS A 68 -9.91 7.91 17.47
N CYS A 69 -10.51 8.33 18.58
CA CYS A 69 -10.10 7.96 19.94
C CYS A 69 -11.17 7.07 20.59
N PRO A 70 -10.76 6.23 21.57
CA PRO A 70 -11.72 5.41 22.32
C PRO A 70 -12.86 6.25 22.93
#